data_AF-A0A0G0IZB2-F1
#
_entry.id   AF-A0A0G0IZB2-F1
#
_cell.length_a   1.000
_cell.length_b   1.000
_cell.length_c   1.000
_cell.angle_alpha   90.00
_cell.angle_beta   90.00
_cell.angle_gamma   90.00
#
_symmetry.space_group_name_H-M   'P 1'
#
loop_
_entity.id
_entity.type
_entity.pdbx_description
1 polymer ?
#
loop_
_entity_poly.entity_id
_entity_poly.type
_entity_poly.pdbx_seq_one_letter_code
_entity_poly.pdbx_strand_id
1 'polypeptide(L)' 'MALEEINLTIEQGEFLSIVGHSGSGKSTLLKLVYAEEQTSQGHVYFNERPIDAINRKHLPYYRRNIGTVSRCQKFLKL' A
#
# COMPACT_ATOMS: atom_id res chain seq x y z
N MET A 1 10.04 7.04 -11.42
CA MET A 1 10.56 6.85 -10.05
C MET A 1 9.79 7.79 -9.15
N ALA A 2 8.97 7.27 -8.25
CA ALA A 2 8.11 8.09 -7.39
C ALA A 2 8.49 8.00 -5.91
N LEU A 3 9.29 6.99 -5.54
CA LEU A 3 9.80 6.74 -4.20
C LEU A 3 11.26 6.30 -4.35
N GLU A 4 12.14 6.83 -3.52
CA GLU A 4 13.58 6.56 -3.53
C GLU A 4 14.03 6.33 -2.09
N GLU A 5 14.67 5.18 -1.83
CA GLU A 5 15.33 4.82 -0.56
C GLU A 5 14.52 5.06 0.73
N ILE A 6 13.27 4.61 0.74
CA ILE A 6 12.39 4.76 1.91
C ILE A 6 12.51 3.55 2.84
N ASN A 7 12.79 3.81 4.12
CA ASN A 7 12.66 2.84 5.20
C ASN A 7 11.56 3.32 6.15
N LEU A 8 10.49 2.54 6.25
CA LEU A 8 9.31 2.85 7.06
C LEU A 8 8.82 1.57 7.75
N THR A 9 8.71 1.62 9.07
CA THR A 9 8.08 0.58 9.88
C THR A 9 6.88 1.20 10.58
N ILE A 10 5.75 0.50 10.57
CA ILE A 10 4.52 0.90 11.27
C ILE A 10 4.11 -0.29 12.12
N GLU A 11 4.10 -0.09 13.43
CA GLU A 11 3.72 -1.11 14.39
C GLU A 11 2.20 -1.19 14.55
N GLN A 12 1.73 -2.31 15.09
CA GLN A 12 0.30 -2.50 15.31
C GLN A 12 -0.24 -1.46 16.31
N GLY A 13 -1.31 -0.76 15.90
CA GLY A 13 -1.94 0.28 16.71
C GLY A 13 -1.36 1.68 16.51
N GLU A 14 -0.30 1.83 15.70
CA GLU A 14 0.23 3.14 15.34
C GLU A 14 -0.65 3.86 14.32
N PHE A 15 -0.66 5.18 14.42
CA PHE A 15 -1.30 6.06 13.47
C PHE A 15 -0.25 6.86 12.70
N LEU A 16 -0.16 6.63 11.39
CA LEU A 16 0.75 7.35 10.50
C LEU A 16 -0.04 8.28 9.57
N SER A 17 0.43 9.52 9.43
CA SER A 17 -0.05 10.46 8.43
C SER A 17 1.08 10.81 7.44
N ILE A 18 0.80 10.68 6.14
CA ILE A 18 1.77 10.98 5.08
C ILE A 18 1.38 12.30 4.41
N VAL A 19 2.25 13.30 4.53
CA VAL A 19 2.05 14.64 3.95
C VAL A 19 3.13 14.98 2.93
N GLY A 20 2.79 15.81 1.93
CA GLY A 20 3.72 16.24 0.90
C GLY A 20 3.04 16.81 -0.35
N HIS A 21 3.79 17.48 -1.20
CA HIS A 21 3.30 18.10 -2.44
C HIS A 21 2.69 17.09 -3.42
N SER A 22 1.83 17.54 -4.33
CA SER A 22 1.32 16.66 -5.40
C SER A 22 2.49 16.05 -6.19
N GLY A 23 2.39 14.76 -6.51
CA GLY A 23 3.47 14.04 -7.21
C GLY A 23 4.60 13.50 -6.32
N SER A 24 4.62 13.77 -5.01
CA SER A 24 5.67 13.29 -4.09
C SER A 24 5.65 11.78 -3.78
N GLY A 25 4.95 10.96 -4.56
CA GLY A 25 4.92 9.51 -4.37
C GLY A 25 3.95 8.95 -3.33
N LYS A 26 3.19 9.77 -2.60
CA LYS A 26 2.24 9.31 -1.55
C LYS A 26 1.27 8.23 -2.03
N SER A 27 0.64 8.45 -3.18
CA SER A 27 -0.29 7.48 -3.77
C SER A 27 0.43 6.20 -4.19
N THR A 28 1.66 6.30 -4.69
CA THR A 28 2.51 5.14 -5.01
C THR A 28 2.80 4.34 -3.75
N LEU A 29 3.14 4.99 -2.63
CA LEU A 29 3.40 4.31 -1.36
C LEU A 29 2.16 3.51 -0.88
N LEU A 30 0.98 4.13 -0.92
CA LEU A 30 -0.27 3.45 -0.56
C LEU A 30 -0.58 2.27 -1.49
N LYS A 31 -0.31 2.40 -2.80
CA LYS A 31 -0.50 1.32 -3.78
C LYS A 31 0.47 0.16 -3.58
N LEU A 32 1.72 0.42 -3.17
CA LEU A 32 2.68 -0.63 -2.81
C LEU A 32 2.17 -1.43 -1.61
N VAL A 33 1.70 -0.74 -0.56
CA VAL A 33 1.09 -1.40 0.61
C VAL A 33 -0.14 -2.21 0.21
N TYR A 34 -0.97 -1.72 -0.72
CA TYR A 34 -2.14 -2.45 -1.19
C TYR A 34 -1.85 -3.57 -2.22
N ALA A 35 -0.56 -3.81 -2.53
CA ALA A 35 -0.14 -4.75 -3.57
C ALA A 35 -0.79 -4.46 -4.94
N GLU A 36 -1.01 -3.19 -5.26
CA GLU A 36 -1.50 -2.73 -6.57
C GLU A 36 -0.32 -2.43 -7.51
N GLU A 37 0.78 -1.92 -6.95
CA GLU A 37 2.05 -1.76 -7.64
C GLU A 37 3.12 -2.66 -7.00
N GLN A 38 4.15 -3.00 -7.77
CA GLN A 38 5.30 -3.79 -7.30
C GLN A 38 6.50 -2.87 -7.09
N THR A 39 7.33 -3.20 -6.09
CA THR A 39 8.60 -2.50 -5.89
C THR A 39 9.55 -2.80 -7.04
N SER A 40 10.29 -1.79 -7.49
CA SER A 40 11.40 -2.01 -8.43
C SER A 40 12.62 -2.61 -7.73
N GLN A 41 12.84 -2.22 -6.47
CA GLN A 41 13.89 -2.71 -5.59
C GLN A 41 13.40 -2.66 -4.13
N GLY A 42 13.99 -3.49 -3.27
CA GLY A 42 13.59 -3.63 -1.87
C GLY A 42 12.29 -4.43 -1.69
N HIS A 43 11.85 -4.53 -0.44
CA HIS A 43 10.74 -5.39 -0.03
C HIS A 43 9.72 -4.62 0.81
N VAL A 44 8.46 -5.04 0.72
CA VAL A 44 7.38 -4.54 1.57
C VAL A 44 6.76 -5.71 2.29
N TYR A 45 6.60 -5.57 3.60
CA TYR A 45 6.07 -6.61 4.47
C TYR A 45 4.76 -6.17 5.10
N PHE A 46 3.83 -7.10 5.26
CA PHE A 46 2.62 -6.91 6.04
C PHE A 46 2.46 -8.09 7.01
N ASN A 47 2.39 -7.81 8.31
CA ASN A 47 2.43 -8.83 9.36
C ASN A 47 3.59 -9.83 9.15
N GLU A 48 4.80 -9.30 8.95
CA GLU A 48 6.05 -10.05 8.68
C GLU A 48 6.06 -10.89 7.38
N ARG A 49 5.02 -10.79 6.55
CA ARG A 49 4.94 -11.53 5.28
C ARG A 49 5.29 -10.63 4.09
N PRO A 50 6.19 -11.07 3.20
CA PRO A 50 6.51 -10.32 1.98
C PRO A 50 5.29 -10.24 1.06
N ILE A 51 4.92 -9.02 0.66
CA ILE A 51 3.75 -8.76 -0.19
C ILE A 51 4.05 -9.08 -1.66
N ASP A 52 5.29 -8.88 -2.07
CA ASP A 52 5.87 -9.17 -3.39
C ASP A 52 5.80 -10.66 -3.76
N ALA A 53 5.82 -11.56 -2.77
CA ALA A 53 5.73 -13.00 -2.97
C ALA A 53 4.29 -13.55 -3.05
N ILE A 54 3.27 -12.71 -2.86
CA ILE A 54 1.88 -13.18 -2.82
C ILE A 54 1.41 -13.57 -4.22
N ASN A 55 0.96 -14.82 -4.38
CA ASN A 55 0.35 -15.28 -5.62
C ASN A 55 -0.89 -14.44 -5.97
N ARG A 56 -1.09 -14.12 -7.26
CA ARG A 56 -2.26 -13.37 -7.74
C ARG A 56 -3.60 -13.93 -7.25
N LYS A 57 -3.72 -15.26 -7.11
CA LYS A 57 -4.93 -15.92 -6.56
C LYS A 57 -5.20 -15.59 -5.09
N HIS A 58 -4.15 -15.27 -4.32
CA HIS A 58 -4.22 -14.94 -2.90
C HIS A 58 -4.31 -13.44 -2.63
N LEU A 59 -4.06 -12.57 -3.62
CA LEU A 59 -4.21 -11.11 -3.49
C LEU A 59 -5.58 -10.67 -2.94
N PRO A 60 -6.73 -11.26 -3.33
CA PRO A 60 -8.02 -10.89 -2.75
C PRO A 60 -8.16 -11.23 -1.26
N TYR A 61 -7.43 -12.24 -0.77
CA TYR A 61 -7.42 -12.58 0.65
C TYR A 61 -6.54 -11.59 1.43
N TYR A 62 -5.40 -11.22 0.87
CA TYR A 62 -4.52 -10.17 1.41
C TYR A 62 -5.27 -8.84 1.56
N ARG A 63 -5.87 -8.35 0.47
CA ARG A 63 -6.57 -7.05 0.42
C ARG A 63 -7.77 -6.95 1.36
N ARG A 64 -8.37 -8.07 1.76
CA ARG A 64 -9.46 -8.10 2.76
C ARG A 64 -9.01 -7.70 4.16
N ASN A 65 -7.71 -7.78 4.46
CA ASN A 65 -7.16 -7.33 5.74
C ASN A 65 -6.90 -5.81 5.77
N ILE A 66 -7.12 -5.11 4.65
CA ILE A 66 -6.82 -3.67 4.51
C ILE A 66 -8.10 -2.93 4.14
N GLY A 67 -8.61 -2.13 5.07
CA GLY A 67 -9.68 -1.17 4.77
C GLY A 67 -9.12 0.03 4.02
N THR A 68 -9.64 0.33 2.84
CA THR A 68 -9.21 1.48 2.04
C THR A 68 -10.34 2.47 1.84
N VAL A 69 -10.07 3.74 2.09
CA VAL A 69 -10.97 4.86 1.74
C VAL A 69 -10.22 5.76 0.78
N SER A 70 -10.60 5.73 -0.50
CA SER A 70 -9.97 6.55 -1.54
C SER A 70 -10.77 7.81 -1.81
N ARG A 71 -10.08 8.93 -2.08
CA ARG A 71 -10.72 10.23 -2.42
C ARG A 71 -11.73 10.12 -3.57
N CYS A 72 -11.55 9.20 -4.51
CA CYS A 72 -12.53 8.90 -5.56
C CYS A 72 -13.44 7.75 -5.08
N GLN A 73 -14.43 8.07 -4.27
CA GLN A 73 -15.45 7.11 -3.87
C GLN A 73 -16.54 7.08 -4.96
N LYS A 74 -16.41 6.14 -5.90
CA LYS A 74 -17.50 5.82 -6.85
C LYS A 74 -18.53 5.01 -6.08
N PHE A 75 -19.62 5.65 -5.66
CA PHE A 75 -20.79 4.93 -5.20
C PHE A 75 -21.34 4.11 -6.37
N LEU A 76 -21.39 2.79 -6.22
CA LEU A 76 -22.29 1.98 -7.04
C LEU A 76 -23.71 2.40 -6.64
N LYS A 77 -24.40 3.10 -7.55
CA LYS A 77 -25.85 3.18 -7.49
C LYS A 77 -26.36 1.75 -7.71
N LEU A 78 -27.05 1.23 -6.70
CA LEU A 78 -27.95 0.08 -6.87
C LEU A 78 -29.09 0.47 -7.82
#